data_AF-F5XMW6-F1
#
_entry.id   AF-F5XMW6-F1
#
_cell.length_a   1.000
_cell.length_b   1.000
_cell.length_c   1.000
_cell.angle_alpha   90.00
_cell.angle_beta   90.00
_cell.angle_gamma   90.00
#
_symmetry.space_group_name_H-M   'P 1'
#
loop_
_entity.id
_entity.type
_entity.pdbx_description
1 polymer ?
#
loop_
_entity_poly.entity_id
_entity_poly.type
_entity_poly.pdbx_seq_one_letter_code
_entity_poly.pdbx_strand_id
1 'polypeptide(L)'
;MRILDAAAELIDASLSEASGDLPARLRSIHFPAALDWIRIEDITRVLSGYQPAISKKAIVNRWGSKEELVHDAALHCILYRDQPAGGTPDATPEFLVAVATSAGLARAITVTADTIMGNLVSSPRSFLLMHLAPMLPRHPEIQRQIAEDGLRIQREWSQGYQQLMMAYGIVLRPEWTMERLALAVQLLLDGHLLRTRIDPYLIETARWESSSVFATAVVTLIVGAIDHDRSGLTAADYLDSVTSASGRPITDSRS
;
A
#
# COMPACT_ATOMS: atom_id res chain seq x y z
N MET A 1 -0.82 -21.00 -20.65
CA MET A 1 -0.22 -20.35 -19.47
C MET A 1 1.26 -20.14 -19.71
N ARG A 2 1.80 -18.91 -19.59
CA ARG A 2 3.24 -18.66 -19.77
C ARG A 2 4.01 -19.09 -18.52
N ILE A 3 5.32 -19.32 -18.64
CA ILE A 3 6.20 -19.74 -17.51
C ILE A 3 6.12 -18.75 -16.34
N LEU A 4 6.11 -17.45 -16.63
CA LEU A 4 5.99 -16.40 -15.61
C LEU A 4 4.59 -16.38 -14.94
N ASP A 5 3.53 -16.77 -15.65
CA ASP A 5 2.18 -16.88 -15.05
C ASP A 5 2.14 -18.03 -14.03
N ALA A 6 2.77 -19.17 -14.36
CA ALA A 6 2.87 -20.31 -13.44
C ALA A 6 3.74 -20.00 -12.21
N ALA A 7 4.84 -19.27 -12.41
CA ALA A 7 5.69 -18.83 -11.31
C ALA A 7 4.97 -17.80 -10.42
N ALA A 8 4.21 -16.89 -11.02
CA ALA A 8 3.36 -15.94 -10.30
C ALA A 8 2.27 -16.62 -9.48
N GLU A 9 1.60 -17.65 -10.00
CA GLU A 9 0.63 -18.43 -9.22
C GLU A 9 1.23 -19.08 -7.99
N LEU A 10 2.47 -19.57 -8.08
CA LEU A 10 3.19 -20.10 -6.91
C LEU A 10 3.53 -19.01 -5.90
N ILE A 11 3.89 -17.81 -6.36
CA ILE A 11 4.11 -16.63 -5.49
C ILE A 11 2.81 -16.29 -4.76
N ASP A 12 1.70 -16.16 -5.47
CA ASP A 12 0.39 -15.79 -4.90
C ASP A 12 -0.12 -16.82 -3.90
N ALA A 13 -0.06 -18.10 -4.27
CA ALA A 13 -0.47 -19.19 -3.41
C ALA A 13 0.41 -19.25 -2.15
N SER A 14 1.69 -18.88 -2.27
CA SER A 14 2.56 -18.78 -1.11
C SER A 14 2.10 -17.64 -0.21
N LEU A 15 1.79 -16.44 -0.74
CA LEU A 15 1.42 -15.28 0.07
C LEU A 15 0.05 -15.42 0.75
N SER A 16 -0.81 -16.32 0.25
CA SER A 16 -2.13 -16.62 0.79
C SER A 16 -2.09 -17.49 2.05
N GLU A 17 -3.01 -17.26 2.99
CA GLU A 17 -3.20 -18.12 4.16
C GLU A 17 -3.82 -19.47 3.81
N ALA A 18 -4.50 -19.55 2.65
CA ALA A 18 -5.12 -20.77 2.15
C ALA A 18 -4.07 -21.73 1.57
N SER A 19 -3.61 -22.68 2.39
CA SER A 19 -2.51 -23.61 2.06
C SER A 19 -2.92 -24.76 1.09
N GLY A 20 -4.17 -24.79 0.61
CA GLY A 20 -4.76 -25.94 -0.09
C GLY A 20 -4.11 -26.26 -1.44
N ASP A 21 -3.83 -25.24 -2.24
CA ASP A 21 -3.41 -25.39 -3.64
C ASP A 21 -1.89 -25.46 -3.85
N LEU A 22 -1.13 -25.37 -2.77
CA LEU A 22 0.33 -25.46 -2.81
C LEU A 22 0.79 -26.93 -2.95
N PRO A 23 1.93 -27.19 -3.62
CA PRO A 23 2.66 -28.45 -3.51
C PRO A 23 2.85 -28.84 -2.03
N ALA A 24 2.71 -30.12 -1.70
CA ALA A 24 2.73 -30.61 -0.31
C ALA A 24 3.90 -30.07 0.54
N ARG A 25 5.08 -29.91 -0.07
CA ARG A 25 6.29 -29.37 0.58
C ARG A 25 6.21 -27.87 0.95
N LEU A 26 5.39 -27.10 0.23
CA LEU A 26 5.22 -25.66 0.45
C LEU A 26 4.10 -25.36 1.45
N ARG A 27 3.20 -26.33 1.72
CA ARG A 27 2.09 -26.18 2.68
C ARG A 27 2.54 -26.00 4.13
N SER A 28 3.76 -26.44 4.46
CA SER A 28 4.33 -26.39 5.81
C SER A 28 5.28 -25.22 6.06
N ILE A 29 5.49 -24.35 5.06
CA ILE A 29 6.44 -23.24 5.16
C ILE A 29 5.67 -21.96 5.50
N HIS A 30 5.90 -21.43 6.71
CA HIS A 30 5.42 -20.11 7.12
C HIS A 30 6.54 -19.06 6.96
N PHE A 31 6.19 -17.87 6.49
CA PHE A 31 7.05 -16.87 5.83
C PHE A 31 8.18 -16.29 6.69
N PRO A 32 9.40 -16.16 6.11
CA PRO A 32 9.91 -14.81 5.79
C PRO A 32 10.62 -14.63 4.42
N ALA A 33 10.73 -15.63 3.54
CA ALA A 33 11.52 -15.56 2.29
C ALA A 33 10.86 -16.23 1.07
N ALA A 34 9.66 -15.75 0.70
CA ALA A 34 8.77 -16.29 -0.35
C ALA A 34 9.47 -16.80 -1.64
N LEU A 35 10.48 -16.05 -2.08
CA LEU A 35 11.09 -16.20 -3.40
C LEU A 35 12.19 -17.28 -3.42
N ASP A 36 12.90 -17.47 -2.31
CA ASP A 36 14.04 -18.40 -2.25
C ASP A 36 13.61 -19.87 -2.36
N TRP A 37 12.33 -20.18 -2.16
CA TRP A 37 11.82 -21.55 -2.10
C TRP A 37 11.16 -22.05 -3.38
N ILE A 38 10.86 -21.16 -4.33
CA ILE A 38 10.33 -21.53 -5.64
C ILE A 38 11.41 -22.32 -6.37
N ARG A 39 11.06 -23.51 -6.84
CA ARG A 39 11.96 -24.36 -7.64
C ARG A 39 11.40 -24.48 -9.05
N ILE A 40 12.30 -24.61 -10.04
CA ILE A 40 11.92 -24.82 -11.44
C ILE A 40 11.01 -26.04 -11.56
N GLU A 41 11.24 -27.08 -10.76
CA GLU A 41 10.42 -28.29 -10.73
C GLU A 41 8.95 -28.02 -10.39
N ASP A 42 8.67 -27.08 -9.48
CA ASP A 42 7.29 -26.76 -9.12
C ASP A 42 6.61 -25.94 -10.22
N ILE A 43 7.35 -25.04 -10.86
CA ILE A 43 6.86 -24.29 -12.04
C ILE A 43 6.52 -25.27 -13.16
N THR A 44 7.40 -26.25 -13.44
CA THR A 44 7.11 -27.29 -14.45
C THR A 44 5.91 -28.16 -14.08
N ARG A 45 5.71 -28.44 -12.78
CA ARG A 45 4.56 -29.21 -12.30
C ARG A 45 3.25 -28.44 -12.50
N VAL A 46 3.23 -27.15 -12.15
CA VAL A 46 2.08 -26.28 -12.41
C VAL A 46 1.78 -26.22 -13.91
N LEU A 47 2.79 -25.97 -14.76
CA LEU A 47 2.63 -25.92 -16.22
C LEU A 47 2.12 -27.23 -16.82
N SER A 48 2.54 -28.38 -16.28
CA SER A 48 2.12 -29.70 -16.79
C SER A 48 0.62 -29.97 -16.66
N GLY A 49 -0.09 -29.24 -15.79
CA GLY A 49 -1.54 -29.28 -15.69
C GLY A 49 -2.27 -28.50 -16.80
N TYR A 50 -1.57 -27.62 -17.53
CA TYR A 50 -2.18 -26.70 -18.50
C TYR A 50 -1.61 -26.81 -19.93
N GLN A 51 -0.39 -27.32 -20.10
CA GLN A 51 0.34 -27.33 -21.38
C GLN A 51 1.27 -28.56 -21.51
N PRO A 52 1.73 -28.89 -22.74
CA PRO A 52 2.75 -29.90 -22.94
C PRO A 52 3.98 -29.64 -22.08
N ALA A 53 4.60 -30.70 -21.56
CA ALA A 53 5.69 -30.61 -20.59
C ALA A 53 6.85 -29.75 -21.11
N ILE A 54 7.04 -28.57 -20.50
CA ILE A 54 8.22 -27.74 -20.72
C ILE A 54 9.38 -28.34 -19.91
N SER A 55 10.48 -28.66 -20.59
CA SER A 55 11.65 -29.24 -19.92
C SER A 55 12.35 -28.22 -19.01
N LYS A 56 12.88 -28.69 -17.88
CA LYS A 56 13.76 -27.90 -17.00
C LYS A 56 14.91 -27.25 -17.77
N LYS A 57 15.48 -27.96 -18.75
CA LYS A 57 16.57 -27.46 -19.60
C LYS A 57 16.16 -26.22 -20.41
N ALA A 58 14.93 -26.18 -20.91
CA ALA A 58 14.42 -25.01 -21.64
C ALA A 58 14.29 -23.78 -20.75
N ILE A 59 13.91 -23.96 -19.49
CA ILE A 59 13.80 -22.88 -18.50
C ILE A 59 15.20 -22.35 -18.15
N VAL A 60 16.15 -23.24 -17.82
CA VAL A 60 17.53 -22.85 -17.50
C VAL A 60 18.23 -22.17 -18.69
N ASN A 61 18.00 -22.63 -19.91
CA ASN A 61 18.58 -21.99 -21.10
C ASN A 61 18.07 -20.55 -21.32
N ARG A 62 16.86 -20.24 -20.84
CA ARG A 62 16.25 -18.92 -21.04
C ARG A 62 16.62 -17.92 -19.95
N TRP A 63 16.72 -18.36 -18.70
CA TRP A 63 16.99 -17.48 -17.55
C TRP A 63 18.39 -17.65 -16.95
N GLY A 64 19.21 -18.59 -17.42
CA GLY A 64 20.56 -18.83 -16.88
C GLY A 64 20.59 -19.47 -15.49
N SER A 65 19.77 -18.98 -14.56
CA SER A 65 19.68 -19.38 -13.16
C SER A 65 18.23 -19.44 -12.66
N LYS A 66 18.03 -20.02 -11.47
CA LYS A 66 16.71 -20.05 -10.82
C LYS A 66 16.35 -18.66 -10.29
N GLU A 67 17.36 -17.97 -9.80
CA GLU A 67 17.27 -16.66 -9.15
C GLU A 67 16.78 -15.61 -10.15
N GLU A 68 17.30 -15.62 -11.38
CA GLU A 68 16.81 -14.76 -12.48
C GLU A 68 15.36 -15.05 -12.86
N LEU A 69 14.94 -16.32 -12.88
CA LEU A 69 13.55 -16.68 -13.15
C LEU A 69 12.60 -16.20 -12.06
N VAL A 70 12.96 -16.40 -10.79
CA VAL A 70 12.13 -15.98 -9.65
C VAL A 70 12.03 -14.46 -9.58
N HIS A 71 13.13 -13.76 -9.86
CA HIS A 71 13.18 -12.32 -9.99
C HIS A 71 12.21 -11.81 -11.07
N ASP A 72 12.28 -12.35 -12.29
CA ASP A 72 11.37 -11.98 -13.38
C ASP A 72 9.92 -12.35 -13.09
N ALA A 73 9.67 -13.44 -12.36
CA ALA A 73 8.33 -13.81 -11.92
C ALA A 73 7.77 -12.83 -10.89
N ALA A 74 8.58 -12.36 -9.95
CA ALA A 74 8.18 -11.36 -8.97
C ALA A 74 7.90 -10.01 -9.65
N LEU A 75 8.72 -9.61 -10.62
CA LEU A 75 8.43 -8.47 -11.51
C LEU A 75 7.12 -8.63 -12.27
N HIS A 76 6.92 -9.81 -12.86
CA HIS A 76 5.71 -10.11 -13.60
C HIS A 76 4.46 -9.98 -12.73
N CYS A 77 4.55 -10.37 -11.46
CA CYS A 77 3.50 -10.15 -10.47
C CYS A 77 3.22 -8.67 -10.27
N ILE A 78 4.24 -7.87 -9.91
CA ILE A 78 4.10 -6.45 -9.57
C ILE A 78 3.61 -5.62 -10.75
N LEU A 79 4.17 -5.83 -11.94
CA LEU A 79 3.98 -4.90 -13.06
C LEU A 79 2.79 -5.27 -13.94
N TYR A 80 2.45 -6.56 -14.03
CA TYR A 80 1.49 -7.05 -15.04
C TYR A 80 0.32 -7.83 -14.46
N ARG A 81 0.42 -8.34 -13.23
CA ARG A 81 -0.69 -9.08 -12.58
C ARG A 81 -1.29 -8.37 -11.37
N ASP A 82 -0.63 -7.35 -10.83
CA ASP A 82 -1.13 -6.57 -9.69
C ASP A 82 -2.23 -5.56 -10.06
N GLN A 83 -2.60 -5.50 -11.34
CA GLN A 83 -3.88 -4.92 -11.73
C GLN A 83 -4.98 -5.92 -11.36
N PRO A 84 -5.88 -5.60 -10.40
CA PRO A 84 -7.05 -6.44 -10.20
C PRO A 84 -7.78 -6.48 -11.53
N ALA A 85 -8.10 -7.68 -12.01
CA ALA A 85 -9.05 -7.83 -13.10
C ALA A 85 -10.39 -7.25 -12.60
N GLY A 86 -10.62 -5.97 -12.88
CA GLY A 86 -11.69 -5.16 -12.30
C GLY A 86 -11.27 -4.36 -11.07
N GLY A 87 -10.26 -3.48 -11.22
CA GLY A 87 -9.82 -2.51 -10.20
C GLY A 87 -10.96 -2.07 -9.29
N THR A 88 -10.74 -2.15 -7.98
CA THR A 88 -11.78 -1.91 -6.96
C THR A 88 -12.51 -0.59 -7.25
N PRO A 89 -13.74 -0.63 -7.78
CA PRO A 89 -14.45 0.57 -8.26
C PRO A 89 -14.65 1.62 -7.16
N ASP A 90 -14.60 1.17 -5.91
CA ASP A 90 -14.92 1.93 -4.71
C ASP A 90 -13.69 2.56 -4.03
N ALA A 91 -12.56 2.65 -4.73
CA ALA A 91 -11.30 3.16 -4.20
C ALA A 91 -10.51 3.99 -5.22
N THR A 92 -11.21 4.81 -6.01
CA THR A 92 -10.59 5.74 -6.97
C THR A 92 -10.66 7.20 -6.48
N PRO A 93 -9.85 8.11 -7.02
CA PRO A 93 -9.99 9.55 -6.80
C PRO A 93 -11.42 10.07 -7.05
N GLU A 94 -12.09 9.56 -8.08
CA GLU A 94 -13.45 9.96 -8.45
C GLU A 94 -14.48 9.51 -7.41
N PHE A 95 -14.33 8.29 -6.86
CA PHE A 95 -15.18 7.80 -5.78
C PHE A 95 -15.05 8.69 -4.53
N LEU A 96 -13.82 9.05 -4.15
CA LEU A 96 -13.57 9.96 -3.03
C LEU A 96 -14.30 11.30 -3.22
N VAL A 97 -14.24 11.90 -4.43
CA VAL A 97 -14.95 13.13 -4.76
C VAL A 97 -16.47 12.98 -4.64
N ALA A 98 -17.02 11.89 -5.16
CA ALA A 98 -18.45 11.61 -5.11
C ALA A 98 -18.97 11.40 -3.67
N VAL A 99 -18.22 10.71 -2.82
CA VAL A 99 -18.59 10.53 -1.41
C VAL A 99 -18.45 11.84 -0.64
N ALA A 100 -17.40 12.64 -0.89
CA ALA A 100 -17.20 13.91 -0.20
C ALA A 100 -18.37 14.87 -0.45
N THR A 101 -18.77 15.01 -1.72
CA THR A 101 -19.88 15.89 -2.12
C THR A 101 -21.24 15.49 -1.54
N SER A 102 -21.45 14.20 -1.20
CA SER A 102 -22.72 13.70 -0.67
C SER A 102 -22.76 13.56 0.85
N ALA A 103 -21.65 13.19 1.49
CA ALA A 103 -21.59 12.82 2.91
C ALA A 103 -20.59 13.63 3.74
N GLY A 104 -19.85 14.55 3.11
CA GLY A 104 -18.82 15.37 3.75
C GLY A 104 -17.42 14.76 3.67
N LEU A 105 -16.42 15.64 3.73
CA LEU A 105 -15.01 15.30 3.49
C LEU A 105 -14.47 14.26 4.48
N ALA A 106 -14.72 14.44 5.78
CA ALA A 106 -14.24 13.51 6.81
C ALA A 106 -14.76 12.08 6.60
N ARG A 107 -16.06 11.94 6.30
CA ARG A 107 -16.68 10.64 6.03
C ARG A 107 -16.11 10.01 4.76
N ALA A 108 -15.90 10.79 3.72
CA ALA A 108 -15.31 10.32 2.47
C ALA A 108 -13.89 9.79 2.65
N ILE A 109 -13.07 10.53 3.42
CA ILE A 109 -11.71 10.09 3.76
C ILE A 109 -11.77 8.77 4.53
N THR A 110 -12.61 8.67 5.57
CA THR A 110 -12.71 7.45 6.39
C THR A 110 -13.14 6.23 5.55
N VAL A 111 -14.22 6.35 4.77
CA VAL A 111 -14.73 5.25 3.94
C VAL A 111 -13.71 4.83 2.88
N THR A 112 -13.08 5.80 2.21
CA THR A 112 -12.09 5.50 1.16
C THR A 112 -10.85 4.85 1.76
N ALA A 113 -10.35 5.35 2.89
CA ALA A 113 -9.19 4.80 3.59
C ALA A 113 -9.43 3.36 4.04
N ASP A 114 -10.56 3.08 4.68
CA ASP A 114 -10.91 1.73 5.15
C ASP A 114 -11.18 0.78 3.98
N THR A 115 -11.76 1.27 2.87
CA THR A 115 -11.99 0.46 1.65
C THR A 115 -10.67 0.10 0.98
N ILE A 116 -9.76 1.06 0.78
CA ILE A 116 -8.41 0.79 0.28
C ILE A 116 -7.72 -0.23 1.18
N MET A 117 -7.76 -0.03 2.50
CA MET A 117 -7.10 -0.93 3.43
C MET A 117 -7.67 -2.36 3.36
N GLY A 118 -9.00 -2.50 3.39
CA GLY A 118 -9.66 -3.80 3.27
C GLY A 118 -9.27 -4.52 1.97
N ASN A 119 -9.23 -3.79 0.86
CA ASN A 119 -8.83 -4.35 -0.43
C ASN A 119 -7.37 -4.82 -0.42
N LEU A 120 -6.45 -4.02 0.11
CA LEU A 120 -5.02 -4.37 0.19
C LEU A 120 -4.77 -5.54 1.14
N VAL A 121 -5.42 -5.57 2.30
CA VAL A 121 -5.29 -6.68 3.27
C VAL A 121 -5.85 -7.98 2.68
N SER A 122 -6.95 -7.90 1.94
CA SER A 122 -7.55 -9.06 1.27
C SER A 122 -6.73 -9.56 0.06
N SER A 123 -5.76 -8.78 -0.42
CA SER A 123 -4.92 -9.11 -1.56
C SER A 123 -3.53 -9.58 -1.10
N PRO A 124 -3.20 -10.88 -1.24
CA PRO A 124 -1.89 -11.39 -0.86
C PRO A 124 -0.72 -10.67 -1.55
N ARG A 125 -0.94 -10.14 -2.76
CA ARG A 125 0.09 -9.46 -3.56
C ARG A 125 0.44 -8.06 -3.06
N SER A 126 -0.44 -7.40 -2.31
CA SER A 126 -0.16 -6.07 -1.75
C SER A 126 1.04 -6.06 -0.79
N PHE A 127 1.45 -7.23 -0.31
CA PHE A 127 2.64 -7.41 0.53
C PHE A 127 3.90 -7.82 -0.25
N LEU A 128 3.80 -8.14 -1.54
CA LEU A 128 4.93 -8.62 -2.33
C LEU A 128 6.06 -7.59 -2.40
N LEU A 129 5.71 -6.31 -2.54
CA LEU A 129 6.69 -5.23 -2.52
C LEU A 129 7.44 -5.16 -1.19
N MET A 130 6.78 -5.41 -0.05
CA MET A 130 7.42 -5.43 1.27
C MET A 130 8.44 -6.57 1.41
N HIS A 131 8.23 -7.69 0.72
CA HIS A 131 9.17 -8.81 0.69
C HIS A 131 10.33 -8.55 -0.27
N LEU A 132 10.08 -7.86 -1.38
CA LEU A 132 11.09 -7.55 -2.39
C LEU A 132 11.95 -6.35 -2.06
N ALA A 133 11.42 -5.38 -1.30
CA ALA A 133 12.09 -4.10 -1.00
C ALA A 133 13.56 -4.26 -0.54
N PRO A 134 13.92 -5.19 0.37
CA PRO A 134 15.30 -5.39 0.79
C PRO A 134 16.25 -5.87 -0.32
N MET A 135 15.70 -6.49 -1.37
CA MET A 135 16.48 -7.01 -2.51
C MET A 135 16.65 -5.97 -3.61
N LEU A 136 15.78 -4.96 -3.69
CA LEU A 136 15.78 -3.95 -4.75
C LEU A 136 17.12 -3.23 -4.99
N PRO A 137 17.96 -2.92 -3.97
CA PRO A 137 19.27 -2.31 -4.22
C PRO A 137 20.20 -3.15 -5.09
N ARG A 138 19.98 -4.48 -5.16
CA ARG A 138 20.74 -5.40 -6.03
C ARG A 138 20.15 -5.47 -7.45
N HIS A 139 18.99 -4.86 -7.66
CA HIS A 139 18.20 -4.91 -8.88
C HIS A 139 17.73 -3.50 -9.27
N PRO A 140 18.66 -2.59 -9.62
CA PRO A 140 18.37 -1.17 -9.81
C PRO A 140 17.36 -0.89 -10.93
N GLU A 141 17.31 -1.75 -11.95
CA GLU A 141 16.33 -1.65 -13.04
C GLU A 141 14.89 -1.90 -12.55
N ILE A 142 14.70 -2.91 -11.68
CA ILE A 142 13.43 -3.15 -11.00
C ILE A 142 13.06 -1.94 -10.16
N GLN A 143 14.01 -1.51 -9.32
CA GLN A 143 13.78 -0.44 -8.38
C GLN A 143 13.31 0.82 -9.09
N ARG A 144 13.92 1.13 -10.25
CA ARG A 144 13.53 2.26 -11.09
C ARG A 144 12.10 2.08 -11.63
N GLN A 145 11.79 0.92 -12.18
CA GLN A 145 10.46 0.67 -12.76
C GLN A 145 9.34 0.76 -11.72
N ILE A 146 9.54 0.17 -10.54
CA ILE A 146 8.59 0.27 -9.42
C ILE A 146 8.43 1.74 -8.97
N ALA A 147 9.53 2.49 -8.89
CA ALA A 147 9.49 3.91 -8.53
C ALA A 147 8.73 4.74 -9.58
N GLU A 148 8.93 4.48 -10.87
CA GLU A 148 8.24 5.16 -11.96
C GLU A 148 6.72 4.89 -11.93
N ASP A 149 6.31 3.64 -11.71
CA ASP A 149 4.90 3.28 -11.57
C ASP A 149 4.28 3.88 -10.30
N GLY A 150 5.01 3.87 -9.18
CA GLY A 150 4.60 4.53 -7.94
C GLY A 150 4.37 6.03 -8.13
N LEU A 151 5.26 6.71 -8.84
CA LEU A 151 5.13 8.14 -9.17
C LEU A 151 3.93 8.42 -10.08
N ARG A 152 3.55 7.48 -10.96
CA ARG A 152 2.34 7.62 -11.79
C ARG A 152 1.08 7.57 -10.92
N ILE A 153 0.95 6.54 -10.07
CA ILE A 153 -0.20 6.38 -9.16
C ILE A 153 -0.29 7.56 -8.20
N GLN A 154 0.83 8.00 -7.63
CA GLN A 154 0.86 9.15 -6.73
C GLN A 154 0.37 10.44 -7.41
N ARG A 155 0.70 10.65 -8.69
CA ARG A 155 0.21 11.81 -9.46
C ARG A 155 -1.30 11.76 -9.68
N GLU A 156 -1.85 10.59 -10.00
CA GLU A 156 -3.29 10.38 -10.15
C GLU A 156 -4.04 10.73 -8.85
N TRP A 157 -3.56 10.24 -7.70
CA TRP A 157 -4.13 10.57 -6.39
C TRP A 157 -3.96 12.04 -6.00
N SER A 158 -2.78 12.62 -6.25
CA SER A 158 -2.50 14.04 -5.99
C SER A 158 -3.49 14.95 -6.73
N GLN A 159 -3.81 14.64 -7.99
CA GLN A 159 -4.80 15.37 -8.78
C GLN A 159 -6.20 15.26 -8.17
N GLY A 160 -6.60 14.07 -7.72
CA GLY A 160 -7.85 13.87 -6.98
C GLY A 160 -7.96 14.71 -5.72
N TYR A 161 -6.90 14.71 -4.90
CA TYR A 161 -6.82 15.54 -3.71
C TYR A 161 -6.91 17.04 -4.05
N GLN A 162 -6.22 17.48 -5.10
CA GLN A 162 -6.28 18.87 -5.53
C GLN A 162 -7.70 19.30 -5.92
N GLN A 163 -8.43 18.46 -6.66
CA GLN A 163 -9.82 18.75 -7.04
C GLN A 163 -10.73 18.90 -5.81
N LEU A 164 -10.58 18.02 -4.83
CA LEU A 164 -11.31 18.11 -3.56
C LEU A 164 -10.97 19.40 -2.80
N MET A 165 -9.68 19.70 -2.64
CA MET A 165 -9.25 20.87 -1.89
C MET A 165 -9.78 22.16 -2.54
N MET A 166 -9.76 22.24 -3.87
CA MET A 166 -10.37 23.35 -4.60
C MET A 166 -11.88 23.44 -4.38
N ALA A 167 -12.61 22.32 -4.43
CA ALA A 167 -14.06 22.29 -4.23
C ALA A 167 -14.49 22.79 -2.84
N TYR A 168 -13.68 22.54 -1.81
CA TYR A 168 -13.94 22.99 -0.44
C TYR A 168 -13.26 24.33 -0.10
N GLY A 169 -12.57 24.98 -1.04
CA GLY A 169 -11.84 26.22 -0.79
C GLY A 169 -10.71 26.07 0.25
N ILE A 170 -10.20 24.85 0.39
CA ILE A 170 -9.16 24.50 1.36
C ILE A 170 -7.82 25.02 0.86
N VAL A 171 -7.08 25.64 1.77
CA VAL A 171 -5.69 26.03 1.54
C VAL A 171 -4.80 25.28 2.50
N LEU A 172 -3.65 24.85 1.99
CA LEU A 172 -2.64 24.13 2.75
C LEU A 172 -1.69 25.12 3.44
N ARG A 173 -1.12 24.69 4.56
CA ARG A 173 -0.02 25.40 5.23
C ARG A 173 1.24 25.42 4.36
N PRO A 174 2.18 26.36 4.57
CA PRO A 174 3.28 26.60 3.65
C PRO A 174 4.20 25.40 3.36
N GLU A 175 4.41 24.46 4.30
CA GLU A 175 5.24 23.28 4.04
C GLU A 175 4.57 22.21 3.17
N TRP A 176 3.27 22.32 2.92
CA TRP A 176 2.49 21.28 2.26
C TRP A 176 2.23 21.62 0.78
N THR A 177 2.58 20.66 -0.07
CA THR A 177 2.10 20.57 -1.45
C THR A 177 1.19 19.33 -1.57
N MET A 178 0.43 19.23 -2.66
CA MET A 178 -0.41 18.05 -2.88
C MET A 178 0.42 16.78 -3.03
N GLU A 179 1.60 16.87 -3.63
CA GLU A 179 2.54 15.75 -3.78
C GLU A 179 3.08 15.30 -2.42
N ARG A 180 3.43 16.25 -1.53
CA ARG A 180 3.86 15.93 -0.16
C ARG A 180 2.74 15.31 0.65
N LEU A 181 1.52 15.82 0.52
CA LEU A 181 0.35 15.25 1.18
C LEU A 181 0.09 13.82 0.69
N ALA A 182 0.11 13.60 -0.62
CA ALA A 182 -0.05 12.27 -1.22
C ALA A 182 1.04 11.30 -0.77
N LEU A 183 2.30 11.77 -0.70
CA LEU A 183 3.40 10.97 -0.17
C LEU A 183 3.17 10.60 1.31
N ALA A 184 2.77 11.56 2.14
CA ALA A 184 2.52 11.32 3.56
C ALA A 184 1.39 10.30 3.77
N VAL A 185 0.30 10.40 2.99
CA VAL A 185 -0.79 9.41 3.02
C VAL A 185 -0.29 8.03 2.58
N GLN A 186 0.51 7.94 1.52
CA GLN A 186 1.11 6.67 1.07
C GLN A 186 2.01 6.06 2.15
N LEU A 187 2.85 6.85 2.82
CA LEU A 187 3.73 6.36 3.88
C LEU A 187 2.93 5.83 5.09
N LEU A 188 1.82 6.50 5.45
CA LEU A 188 0.90 6.01 6.48
C LEU A 188 0.23 4.69 6.05
N LEU A 189 -0.18 4.59 4.78
CA LEU A 189 -0.78 3.39 4.20
C LEU A 189 0.19 2.21 4.26
N ASP A 190 1.41 2.38 3.77
CA ASP A 190 2.45 1.36 3.75
C ASP A 190 2.78 0.86 5.16
N GLY A 191 2.95 1.80 6.11
CA GLY A 191 3.24 1.47 7.51
C GLY A 191 2.10 0.72 8.19
N HIS A 192 0.85 1.12 7.95
CA HIS A 192 -0.31 0.46 8.53
C HIS A 192 -0.53 -0.93 7.93
N LEU A 193 -0.38 -1.06 6.60
CA LEU A 193 -0.48 -2.35 5.91
C LEU A 193 0.58 -3.33 6.45
N LEU A 194 1.84 -2.89 6.58
CA LEU A 194 2.91 -3.69 7.18
C LEU A 194 2.56 -4.12 8.60
N ARG A 195 2.06 -3.19 9.44
CA ARG A 195 1.72 -3.50 10.83
C ARG A 195 0.56 -4.49 10.95
N THR A 196 -0.44 -4.38 10.08
CA THR A 196 -1.57 -5.32 10.01
C THR A 196 -1.10 -6.75 9.75
N ARG A 197 -0.01 -6.92 8.96
CA ARG A 197 0.57 -8.24 8.72
C ARG A 197 1.33 -8.80 9.92
N ILE A 198 1.97 -7.94 10.71
CA ILE A 198 2.75 -8.34 11.88
C ILE A 198 1.84 -8.70 13.05
N ASP A 199 0.81 -7.88 13.30
CA ASP A 199 -0.05 -8.00 14.48
C ASP A 199 -1.48 -7.51 14.15
N PRO A 200 -2.29 -8.34 13.47
CA PRO A 200 -3.64 -7.97 13.07
C PRO A 200 -4.56 -7.73 14.27
N TYR A 201 -4.31 -8.41 15.40
CA TYR A 201 -5.09 -8.24 16.62
C TYR A 201 -4.90 -6.85 17.23
N LEU A 202 -3.66 -6.34 17.28
CA LEU A 202 -3.41 -4.98 17.73
C LEU A 202 -4.13 -3.94 16.84
N ILE A 203 -4.10 -4.14 15.52
CA ILE A 203 -4.76 -3.22 14.58
C ILE A 203 -6.27 -3.21 14.79
N GLU A 204 -6.89 -4.39 14.93
CA GLU A 204 -8.34 -4.48 15.13
C GLU A 204 -8.77 -3.90 16.48
N THR A 205 -8.01 -4.15 17.55
CA THR A 205 -8.34 -3.63 18.89
C THR A 205 -8.10 -2.13 19.05
N ALA A 206 -7.35 -1.50 18.15
CA ALA A 206 -7.10 -0.07 18.15
C ALA A 206 -8.15 0.76 17.38
N ARG A 207 -9.18 0.12 16.80
CA ARG A 207 -10.27 0.82 16.09
C ARG A 207 -11.10 1.66 17.06
N TRP A 208 -11.51 2.83 16.59
CA TRP A 208 -12.51 3.66 17.29
C TRP A 208 -13.83 3.60 16.53
N GLU A 209 -14.85 3.03 17.16
CA GLU A 209 -16.11 2.67 16.50
C GLU A 209 -15.86 1.83 15.23
N SER A 210 -16.27 2.32 14.06
CA SER A 210 -16.02 1.67 12.77
C SER A 210 -14.71 2.09 12.09
N SER A 211 -14.01 3.11 12.60
CA SER A 211 -12.88 3.74 11.89
C SER A 211 -11.56 3.06 12.25
N SER A 212 -10.75 2.74 11.24
CA SER A 212 -9.38 2.30 11.49
C SER A 212 -8.50 3.42 12.05
N VAL A 213 -7.41 3.03 12.70
CA VAL A 213 -6.33 3.96 13.09
C VAL A 213 -5.77 4.67 11.86
N PHE A 214 -5.68 3.98 10.72
CA PHE A 214 -5.22 4.58 9.46
C PHE A 214 -6.16 5.71 9.00
N ALA A 215 -7.46 5.44 8.89
CA ALA A 215 -8.45 6.45 8.53
C ALA A 215 -8.39 7.68 9.46
N THR A 216 -8.26 7.44 10.77
CA THR A 216 -8.13 8.49 11.78
C THR A 216 -6.85 9.30 11.63
N ALA A 217 -5.72 8.63 11.34
CA ALA A 217 -4.44 9.28 11.08
C ALA A 217 -4.46 10.15 9.82
N VAL A 218 -5.12 9.69 8.74
CA VAL A 218 -5.27 10.47 7.50
C VAL A 218 -6.11 11.72 7.75
N VAL A 219 -7.24 11.62 8.46
CA VAL A 219 -8.03 12.80 8.84
C VAL A 219 -7.21 13.78 9.67
N THR A 220 -6.48 13.28 10.68
CA THR A 220 -5.62 14.11 11.54
C THR A 220 -4.50 14.80 10.76
N LEU A 221 -3.86 14.08 9.84
CA LEU A 221 -2.85 14.63 8.93
C LEU A 221 -3.44 15.77 8.08
N ILE A 222 -4.61 15.56 7.49
CA ILE A 222 -5.28 16.56 6.67
C ILE A 222 -5.64 17.79 7.52
N VAL A 223 -6.21 17.61 8.71
CA VAL A 223 -6.49 18.72 9.64
C VAL A 223 -5.22 19.52 9.97
N GLY A 224 -4.10 18.84 10.23
CA GLY A 224 -2.81 19.50 10.48
C GLY A 224 -2.24 20.23 9.25
N ALA A 225 -2.46 19.70 8.06
CA ALA A 225 -1.97 20.28 6.80
C ALA A 225 -2.78 21.49 6.32
N ILE A 226 -4.03 21.64 6.77
CA ILE A 226 -4.92 22.72 6.34
C ILE A 226 -4.65 24.02 7.11
N ASP A 227 -4.51 25.12 6.37
CA ASP A 227 -4.47 26.50 6.87
C ASP A 227 -5.88 27.09 6.93
N HIS A 228 -6.71 26.55 7.83
CA HIS A 228 -8.13 26.91 7.91
C HIS A 228 -8.35 28.35 8.38
N ASP A 229 -7.44 28.88 9.19
CA ASP A 229 -7.47 30.23 9.73
C ASP A 229 -6.72 31.25 8.86
N ARG A 230 -6.13 30.80 7.73
CA ARG A 230 -5.35 31.63 6.81
C ARG A 230 -4.19 32.35 7.54
N SER A 231 -3.64 31.68 8.56
CA SER A 231 -2.56 32.22 9.36
C SER A 231 -1.24 32.28 8.59
N GLY A 232 -1.09 31.46 7.53
CA GLY A 232 0.16 31.31 6.81
C GLY A 232 1.28 30.69 7.67
N LEU A 233 0.93 30.12 8.83
CA LEU A 233 1.86 29.47 9.73
C LEU A 233 2.11 28.03 9.32
N THR A 234 3.34 27.55 9.57
CA THR A 234 3.65 26.13 9.51
C THR A 234 2.84 25.36 10.57
N ALA A 235 2.70 24.04 10.42
CA ALA A 235 2.03 23.22 11.43
C ALA A 235 2.75 23.28 12.79
N ALA A 236 4.08 23.39 12.78
CA ALA A 236 4.88 23.53 13.99
C ALA A 236 4.63 24.89 14.67
N ASP A 237 4.72 26.00 13.93
CA ASP A 237 4.48 27.33 14.48
C ASP A 237 3.03 27.48 14.96
N TYR A 238 2.08 26.87 14.25
CA TYR A 238 0.68 26.85 14.66
C TYR A 238 0.50 26.07 15.97
N LEU A 239 1.12 24.89 16.11
CA LEU A 239 1.09 24.11 17.35
C LEU A 239 1.67 24.90 18.53
N ASP A 240 2.81 25.56 18.32
CA ASP A 240 3.43 26.41 19.34
C ASP A 240 2.52 27.58 19.71
N SER A 241 1.82 28.17 18.75
CA SER A 241 0.90 29.29 19.01
C SER A 241 -0.29 28.90 19.88
N VAL A 242 -0.91 27.73 19.63
CA VAL A 242 -2.08 27.28 20.38
C VAL A 242 -1.72 26.71 21.76
N THR A 243 -0.52 26.12 21.89
CA THR A 243 -0.02 25.62 23.17
C THR A 243 0.50 26.76 24.06
N SER A 244 1.15 27.77 23.48
CA SER A 244 1.58 28.97 24.21
C SER A 244 0.41 29.83 24.67
N ALA A 245 -0.65 29.94 23.87
CA ALA A 245 -1.87 30.66 24.25
C ALA A 245 -2.66 29.98 25.38
N SER A 246 -2.50 28.66 25.53
CA SER A 246 -3.14 27.86 26.59
C SER A 246 -2.41 27.93 27.93
N GLY A 247 -1.20 28.51 27.96
CA GLY A 247 -0.38 28.72 29.16
C GLY A 247 -0.70 30.01 29.92
N ARG A 248 -1.95 30.21 30.36
CA ARG A 248 -2.19 31.18 31.46
C ARG A 248 -1.67 30.55 32.76
N PRO A 249 -0.83 31.24 33.55
CA PRO A 249 -0.40 30.71 34.84
C PRO A 249 -1.64 30.51 35.70
N ILE A 250 -1.76 29.33 36.29
CA ILE A 250 -2.66 29.09 37.42
C ILE A 250 -2.20 30.09 38.49
N THR A 251 -2.91 31.21 38.61
CA THR A 251 -2.70 32.15 39.70
C THR A 251 -3.04 31.40 40.97
N ASP A 252 -1.98 31.06 41.72
CA ASP A 252 -2.03 30.40 43.00
C ASP A 252 -2.72 31.34 43.99
N SER A 253 -4.05 31.26 44.08
CA SER A 253 -4.82 31.92 45.12
C SER A 253 -4.76 31.07 46.38
N ARG A 254 -3.67 31.21 47.13
CA ARG A 254 -3.66 30.86 48.56
C ARG A 254 -3.44 32.13 49.38
N SER A 255 -4.57 32.61 49.89
CA SER A 255 -4.67 33.50 51.04
C SER A 255 -4.27 32.77 52.32
#